data_AF-A0A9D6WXW3-F1
#
_entry.id   AF-A0A9D6WXW3-F1
#
_cell.length_a   1.000
_cell.length_b   1.000
_cell.length_c   1.000
_cell.angle_alpha   90.00
_cell.angle_beta   90.00
_cell.angle_gamma   90.00
#
_symmetry.space_group_name_H-M   'P 1'
#
loop_
_entity.id
_entity.type
_entity.pdbx_description
1 polymer ?
#
loop_
_entity_poly.entity_id
_entity_poly.type
_entity_poly.pdbx_seq_one_letter_code
_entity_poly.pdbx_strand_id
1 'polypeptide(L)' 'MASATIATVIQMMETLPEAAQEQVVEHLREYLLDLQDEMEWDSLVRKSQPQLVAAARRAKKEIAEGLAKPLDYNQL' A
#
# COMPACT_ATOMS: atom_id res chain seq x y z
N MET A 1 -15.21 19.31 14.18
CA MET A 1 -14.34 20.38 13.64
C MET A 1 -13.28 19.72 12.79
N ALA A 2 -13.02 20.21 11.58
CA ALA A 2 -11.87 19.75 10.79
C ALA A 2 -10.58 20.04 11.56
N SER A 3 -9.55 19.19 11.38
CA SER A 3 -8.23 19.51 11.92
C SER A 3 -7.68 20.78 11.27
N ALA A 4 -6.76 21.48 11.95
CA ALA A 4 -6.14 22.68 11.40
C ALA A 4 -5.52 22.42 10.01
N THR A 5 -4.91 21.25 9.81
CA THR A 5 -4.33 20.83 8.53
C THR A 5 -5.38 20.70 7.42
N ILE A 6 -6.54 20.09 7.70
CA ILE A 6 -7.62 19.96 6.70
C ILE A 6 -8.18 21.34 6.35
N ALA A 7 -8.36 22.21 7.35
CA ALA A 7 -8.81 23.58 7.11
C ALA A 7 -7.84 24.37 6.19
N THR A 8 -6.52 24.18 6.36
CA THR A 8 -5.52 24.79 5.47
C THR A 8 -5.66 24.31 4.02
N VAL A 9 -5.87 23.01 3.79
CA VAL A 9 -6.07 22.47 2.44
C VAL A 9 -7.32 23.06 1.78
N ILE A 10 -8.42 23.13 2.53
CA ILE A 10 -9.67 23.77 2.05
C ILE A 10 -9.40 25.23 1.65
N GLN A 11 -8.75 26.02 2.52
CA GLN A 11 -8.45 27.42 2.23
C GLN A 11 -7.57 27.57 0.97
N MET A 12 -6.59 26.68 0.77
CA MET A 12 -5.75 26.70 -0.43
C MET A 12 -6.57 26.42 -1.68
N MET A 13 -7.49 25.45 -1.65
CA MET A 13 -8.36 25.12 -2.78
C MET A 13 -9.32 26.27 -3.12
N GLU A 14 -9.88 26.95 -2.11
CA GLU A 14 -10.78 28.10 -2.30
C GLU A 14 -10.13 29.27 -3.05
N THR A 15 -8.79 29.39 -3.04
CA THR A 15 -8.08 30.44 -3.80
C THR A 15 -7.96 30.17 -5.30
N LEU A 16 -8.28 28.95 -5.74
CA LEU A 16 -8.11 28.52 -7.13
C LEU A 16 -9.38 28.78 -7.95
N PRO A 17 -9.26 29.02 -9.28
CA PRO A 17 -10.40 28.96 -10.19
C PRO A 17 -11.06 27.57 -10.17
N GLU A 18 -12.36 27.50 -10.44
CA GLU A 18 -13.15 26.26 -10.37
C GLU A 18 -12.55 25.10 -11.17
N ALA A 19 -12.11 25.35 -12.42
CA ALA A 19 -11.46 24.31 -13.24
C ALA A 19 -10.17 23.75 -12.61
N ALA A 20 -9.42 24.59 -11.88
CA ALA A 20 -8.22 24.13 -11.16
C ALA A 20 -8.58 23.39 -9.87
N GLN A 21 -9.70 23.74 -9.21
CA GLN A 21 -10.22 22.98 -8.06
C GLN A 21 -10.60 21.56 -8.48
N GLU A 22 -11.32 21.40 -9.60
CA GLU A 22 -11.70 20.10 -10.15
C GLU A 22 -10.47 19.23 -10.44
N GLN A 23 -9.43 19.81 -11.06
CA GLN A 23 -8.19 19.10 -11.33
C GLN A 23 -7.48 18.65 -10.05
N VAL A 24 -7.44 19.52 -9.03
CA VAL A 24 -6.85 19.16 -7.73
C VAL A 24 -7.63 18.04 -7.04
N VAL A 25 -8.97 18.06 -7.10
CA VAL A 25 -9.80 17.00 -6.53
C VAL A 25 -9.50 15.64 -7.16
N GLU A 26 -9.31 15.59 -8.48
CA GLU A 26 -9.00 14.32 -9.14
C GLU A 26 -7.65 13.75 -8.68
N HIS A 27 -6.60 14.59 -8.66
CA HIS A 27 -5.29 14.16 -8.16
C HIS A 27 -5.29 13.76 -6.68
N LEU A 28 -6.05 14.48 -5.85
CA LEU A 28 -6.21 14.11 -4.44
C LEU A 28 -6.94 12.78 -4.28
N ARG A 29 -7.91 12.46 -5.15
CA ARG A 29 -8.60 11.16 -5.10
C ARG A 29 -7.63 10.02 -5.37
N GLU A 30 -6.83 10.12 -6.42
CA GLU A 30 -5.81 9.12 -6.74
C GLU A 30 -4.83 8.95 -5.57
N TYR A 31 -4.28 10.07 -5.06
CA TYR A 31 -3.34 10.05 -3.94
C TYR A 31 -3.94 9.40 -2.67
N LEU A 32 -5.22 9.67 -2.38
CA LEU A 32 -5.90 9.07 -1.22
C LEU A 32 -6.17 7.58 -1.39
N LEU A 33 -6.36 7.10 -2.63
CA LEU A 33 -6.49 5.67 -2.90
C LEU A 33 -5.14 4.97 -2.70
N ASP A 34 -4.07 5.51 -3.26
CA ASP A 34 -2.71 4.97 -3.08
C ASP A 34 -2.32 4.89 -1.60
N LEU A 35 -2.62 5.93 -0.82
CA LEU A 35 -2.37 5.93 0.63
C LEU A 35 -3.16 4.85 1.36
N GLN A 36 -4.42 4.61 0.97
CA GLN A 36 -5.24 3.57 1.60
C GLN A 36 -4.68 2.18 1.31
N ASP A 37 -4.29 1.93 0.06
CA ASP A 37 -3.68 0.66 -0.35
C ASP A 37 -2.35 0.42 0.39
N GLU A 38 -1.49 1.43 0.50
CA GLU A 38 -0.24 1.36 1.27
C GLU A 38 -0.50 1.04 2.75
N MET A 39 -1.48 1.70 3.37
CA MET A 39 -1.86 1.46 4.76
C MET A 39 -2.41 0.04 4.98
N GLU A 40 -3.21 -0.47 4.04
CA GLU A 40 -3.68 -1.85 4.08
C GLU A 40 -2.52 -2.83 3.94
N TRP A 41 -1.64 -2.60 2.97
CA TRP A 41 -0.45 -3.42 2.74
C TRP A 41 0.44 -3.49 3.99
N ASP A 42 0.74 -2.35 4.61
CA ASP A 42 1.54 -2.29 5.85
C ASP A 42 0.89 -3.06 7.00
N SER A 43 -0.44 -2.96 7.12
CA SER A 43 -1.21 -3.71 8.12
C SER A 43 -1.12 -5.22 7.90
N LEU A 44 -1.27 -5.67 6.65
CA LEU A 44 -1.20 -7.08 6.27
C LEU A 44 0.21 -7.64 6.46
N VAL A 45 1.24 -6.91 6.02
CA VAL A 45 2.64 -7.31 6.20
C VAL A 45 2.98 -7.36 7.67
N ARG A 46 2.62 -6.36 8.48
CA ARG A 46 2.90 -6.36 9.93
C ARG A 46 2.30 -7.58 10.62
N LYS A 47 1.09 -8.01 10.24
CA LYS A 47 0.43 -9.19 10.80
C LYS A 47 1.09 -10.51 10.36
N SER A 48 1.52 -10.60 9.10
CA SER A 48 2.02 -11.84 8.50
C SER A 48 3.54 -11.99 8.52
N GLN A 49 4.30 -10.92 8.82
CA GLN A 49 5.76 -10.90 8.74
C GLN A 49 6.46 -12.04 9.49
N PRO A 50 6.08 -12.43 10.73
CA PRO A 50 6.72 -13.55 11.40
C PRO A 50 6.54 -14.88 10.66
N GLN A 51 5.35 -15.09 10.07
CA GLN A 51 5.02 -16.30 9.31
C GLN A 51 5.76 -16.32 7.98
N LEU A 52 5.85 -15.17 7.29
CA LEU A 52 6.64 -15.01 6.07
C LEU A 52 8.13 -15.30 6.32
N VAL A 53 8.69 -14.79 7.42
CA VAL A 53 10.08 -15.07 7.81
C VAL A 53 10.28 -16.55 8.12
N ALA A 54 9.35 -17.17 8.84
CA ALA A 54 9.42 -18.61 9.14
C ALA A 54 9.34 -19.46 7.86
N ALA A 55 8.42 -19.13 6.96
CA ALA A 55 8.27 -19.78 5.66
C ALA A 55 9.53 -19.63 4.79
N ALA A 56 10.10 -18.43 4.72
CA ALA A 56 11.33 -18.18 3.97
C ALA A 56 12.53 -18.96 4.54
N ARG A 57 12.66 -19.04 5.87
CA ARG A 57 13.71 -19.85 6.53
C ARG A 57 13.53 -21.34 6.23
N ARG A 58 12.29 -21.83 6.30
CA ARG A 58 11.95 -23.22 5.96
C ARG A 58 12.30 -23.53 4.51
N ALA A 59 11.88 -22.69 3.57
CA ALA A 59 12.18 -22.86 2.15
C ALA A 59 13.70 -22.93 1.89
N LYS A 60 14.49 -22.05 2.54
CA LYS A 60 15.97 -22.11 2.45
C LYS A 60 16.53 -23.44 2.96
N LYS A 61 15.99 -23.97 4.06
CA LYS A 61 16.40 -25.26 4.61
C LYS A 61 16.05 -26.41 3.65
N GLU A 62 14.82 -26.43 3.14
CA GLU A 62 14.36 -27.45 2.18
C GLU A 62 15.17 -27.43 0.87
N ILE A 63 15.59 -26.24 0.40
CA ILE A 63 16.52 -26.12 -0.74
C ILE A 63 17.88 -26.76 -0.41
N ALA A 64 18.46 -26.45 0.76
CA ALA A 64 19.74 -27.02 1.17
C ALA A 64 19.69 -28.55 1.37
N GLU A 65 18.53 -29.07 1.78
CA GLU A 65 18.27 -30.50 1.94
C GLU A 65 17.90 -31.20 0.62
N GLY A 66 17.81 -30.46 -0.50
CA GLY A 66 17.44 -31.00 -1.81
C GLY A 66 15.96 -31.40 -1.94
N LEU A 67 15.11 -30.93 -1.03
CA LEU A 67 13.66 -31.21 -0.99
C LEU A 67 12.85 -30.23 -1.85
N ALA A 68 13.44 -29.10 -2.23
CA ALA A 68 12.76 -28.08 -3.02
C ALA A 68 12.62 -28.47 -4.50
N LYS A 69 11.52 -28.05 -5.11
CA LYS A 69 11.27 -28.15 -6.55
C LYS A 69 11.12 -26.74 -7.16
N PRO A 70 11.49 -26.54 -8.44
CA PRO A 70 11.18 -25.31 -9.15
C PRO A 70 9.67 -25.04 -9.15
N LEU A 71 9.31 -23.75 -9.10
CA LEU A 71 7.92 -23.33 -9.21
C LEU A 71 7.37 -23.65 -10.60
N ASP A 72 6.29 -24.44 -10.67
CA ASP A 72 5.59 -24.75 -11.92
C ASP A 72 4.34 -23.86 -12.02
N TYR A 73 4.39 -22.89 -12.95
CA TYR A 73 3.30 -21.94 -13.15
C TYR A 73 2.02 -22.58 -13.71
N ASN A 74 2.07 -23.81 -14.23
CA ASN A 74 0.89 -24.52 -14.71
C ASN A 74 0.13 -25.25 -13.59
N GLN A 75 0.66 -25.26 -12.37
CA GLN A 75 0.08 -25.92 -11.20
C GLN A 75 -0.24 -24.95 -10.05
N LEU A 76 -0.24 -23.64 -10.35
CA LEU A 76 -0.58 -22.57 -9.42
C LEU A 76 -2.09 -22.36 -9.30
#